data_AF-A0AAW0WLE7-F1
#
_entry.id   AF-A0AAW0WLE7-F1
#
_cell.length_a   1.000
_cell.length_b   1.000
_cell.length_c   1.000
_cell.angle_alpha   90.00
_cell.angle_beta   90.00
_cell.angle_gamma   90.00
#
_symmetry.space_group_name_H-M   'P 1'
#
loop_
_entity.id
_entity.type
_entity.pdbx_description
1 polymer ?
#
loop_
_entity_poly.entity_id
_entity_poly.type
_entity_poly.pdbx_seq_one_letter_code
_entity_poly.pdbx_strand_id
1 'polypeptide(L)'
;CNESFCKIAGYNRAEVMQKSCRCAFMYGELTDKETISRIEQCLENQQQDQFEILLYKKNRTPLWLLLHIAPIKNEKDIVVLFLCTFRDITALKQPIEAEDSRASDSTESSGGRLPTKTGLSKFAKLARSVTRSRSVLVTQFSSHLPVMKDVAK
;
A
#
# COMPACT_ATOMS: atom_id res chain seq x y z
N CYS A 1 6.70 -6.82 17.51
CA CYS A 1 5.24 -6.61 17.61
C CYS A 1 4.97 -5.39 18.50
N ASN A 2 4.02 -4.52 18.17
CA ASN A 2 3.59 -3.36 18.98
C ASN A 2 2.11 -3.48 19.35
N GLU A 3 1.64 -2.65 20.29
CA GLU A 3 0.23 -2.67 20.71
C GLU A 3 -0.74 -2.28 19.59
N SER A 4 -0.34 -1.36 18.71
CA SER A 4 -1.18 -0.89 17.61
C SER A 4 -1.60 -2.04 16.69
N PHE A 5 -0.67 -2.92 16.33
CA PHE A 5 -0.98 -4.13 15.56
C PHE A 5 -1.94 -5.05 16.31
N CYS A 6 -1.69 -5.29 17.60
CA CYS A 6 -2.54 -6.16 18.43
C CYS A 6 -3.99 -5.66 18.45
N LYS A 7 -4.19 -4.34 18.63
CA LYS A 7 -5.50 -3.69 18.66
C LYS A 7 -6.25 -3.86 17.33
N ILE A 8 -5.61 -3.61 16.19
CA ILE A 8 -6.28 -3.72 14.88
C ILE A 8 -6.55 -5.17 14.47
N ALA A 9 -5.67 -6.11 14.84
CA ALA A 9 -5.78 -7.52 14.47
C ALA A 9 -6.68 -8.33 15.42
N GLY A 10 -6.92 -7.83 16.64
CA GLY A 10 -7.74 -8.48 17.66
C GLY A 10 -7.04 -9.61 18.40
N TYR A 11 -5.72 -9.71 18.30
CA TYR A 11 -4.89 -10.68 19.04
C TYR A 11 -4.16 -9.99 20.18
N ASN A 12 -3.92 -10.70 21.28
CA ASN A 12 -3.03 -10.17 22.31
C ASN A 12 -1.55 -10.32 21.88
N ARG A 13 -0.66 -9.60 22.56
CA ARG A 13 0.77 -9.57 22.22
C ARG A 13 1.41 -10.96 22.28
N ALA A 14 1.09 -11.76 23.30
CA ALA A 14 1.67 -13.09 23.49
C ALA A 14 1.28 -14.04 22.34
N GLU A 15 0.02 -13.98 21.89
CA GLU A 15 -0.47 -14.74 20.74
C GLU A 15 0.31 -14.41 19.47
N VAL A 16 0.57 -13.12 19.21
CA VAL A 16 1.27 -12.68 18.00
C VAL A 16 2.76 -13.01 18.05
N MET A 17 3.41 -12.85 19.20
CA MET A 17 4.86 -13.06 19.32
C MET A 17 5.28 -14.53 19.12
N GLN A 18 4.35 -15.47 19.26
CA GLN A 18 4.58 -16.90 19.02
C GLN A 18 4.30 -17.33 17.58
N LYS A 19 4.09 -16.37 16.66
CA LYS A 19 3.74 -16.64 15.26
C LYS A 19 4.76 -16.05 14.30
N SER A 20 4.86 -16.68 13.13
CA SER A 20 5.69 -16.20 12.03
C SER A 20 5.20 -14.85 11.51
N CYS A 21 6.13 -13.99 11.07
CA CYS A 21 5.84 -12.71 10.42
C CYS A 21 5.13 -12.86 9.07
N ARG A 22 5.10 -14.07 8.50
CA ARG A 22 4.27 -14.41 7.33
C ARG A 22 2.76 -14.28 7.61
N CYS A 23 2.36 -14.19 8.88
CA CYS A 23 0.96 -13.98 9.28
C CYS A 23 -0.02 -15.06 8.78
N ALA A 24 0.44 -16.28 8.50
CA ALA A 24 -0.41 -17.38 8.01
C ALA A 24 -1.62 -17.70 8.91
N PHE A 25 -1.51 -17.44 10.21
CA PHE A 25 -2.61 -17.58 11.16
C PHE A 25 -3.77 -16.59 10.96
N MET A 26 -3.57 -15.56 10.12
CA MET A 26 -4.55 -14.54 9.75
C MET A 26 -5.08 -14.74 8.31
N TYR A 27 -4.67 -15.79 7.61
CA TYR A 27 -5.20 -16.07 6.27
C TYR A 27 -6.66 -16.52 6.36
N GLY A 28 -7.42 -16.25 5.31
CA GLY A 28 -8.77 -16.76 5.13
C GLY A 28 -9.13 -16.89 3.66
N GLU A 29 -10.42 -17.08 3.38
CA GLU A 29 -10.92 -17.46 2.05
C GLU A 29 -10.53 -16.48 0.94
N LEU A 30 -10.56 -15.18 1.24
CA LEU A 30 -10.28 -14.12 0.28
C LEU A 30 -8.82 -13.62 0.33
N THR A 31 -7.95 -14.25 1.12
CA THR A 31 -6.52 -13.90 1.11
C THR A 31 -5.90 -14.35 -0.20
N ASP A 32 -5.39 -13.39 -0.97
CA ASP A 32 -4.83 -13.66 -2.30
C ASP A 32 -3.55 -14.50 -2.23
N LYS A 33 -3.55 -15.62 -2.94
CA LYS A 33 -2.45 -16.60 -2.96
C LYS A 33 -1.22 -16.08 -3.71
N GLU A 34 -1.41 -15.25 -4.74
CA GLU A 34 -0.30 -14.65 -5.47
C GLU A 34 0.47 -13.67 -4.58
N THR A 35 -0.26 -12.82 -3.85
CA THR A 35 0.34 -11.92 -2.85
C THR A 35 1.08 -12.69 -1.75
N ILE A 36 0.54 -13.82 -1.26
CA ILE A 36 1.25 -14.70 -0.31
C ILE A 36 2.58 -15.17 -0.90
N SER A 37 2.57 -15.71 -2.12
CA SER A 37 3.78 -16.22 -2.76
C SER A 37 4.84 -15.14 -2.97
N ARG A 38 4.41 -13.93 -3.36
CA ARG A 38 5.31 -12.78 -3.47
C ARG A 38 5.94 -12.35 -2.14
N ILE A 39 5.17 -12.38 -1.05
CA ILE A 39 5.68 -12.10 0.30
C ILE A 39 6.73 -13.15 0.69
N GLU A 40 6.45 -14.43 0.42
CA GLU A 40 7.41 -15.53 0.69
C GLU A 40 8.71 -15.33 -0.08
N GLN A 41 8.61 -15.06 -1.38
CA GLN A 41 9.76 -14.78 -2.24
C GLN A 41 10.55 -13.55 -1.76
N CYS A 42 9.87 -12.48 -1.34
CA CYS A 42 10.52 -11.29 -0.79
C CYS A 42 11.34 -11.60 0.47
N LEU A 43 10.81 -12.44 1.37
CA LEU A 43 11.49 -12.86 2.59
C LEU A 43 12.67 -13.78 2.28
N GLU A 44 12.50 -14.74 1.36
CA GLU A 44 13.54 -15.70 0.96
C GLU A 44 14.70 -15.01 0.25
N ASN A 45 14.41 -14.10 -0.67
CA ASN A 45 15.41 -13.32 -1.38
C ASN A 45 15.98 -12.15 -0.56
N GLN A 46 15.53 -11.98 0.68
CA GLN A 46 15.98 -10.93 1.58
C GLN A 46 15.82 -9.52 0.99
N GLN A 47 14.72 -9.29 0.29
CA GLN A 47 14.42 -8.03 -0.39
C GLN A 47 13.50 -7.14 0.45
N GLN A 48 13.52 -5.84 0.11
CA GLN A 48 12.54 -4.88 0.60
C GLN A 48 11.42 -4.74 -0.42
N ASP A 49 10.16 -4.86 0.00
CA ASP A 49 8.99 -4.64 -0.85
C ASP A 49 7.74 -4.29 -0.03
N GLN A 50 6.66 -3.93 -0.72
CA GLN A 50 5.38 -3.53 -0.17
C GLN A 50 4.21 -4.27 -0.85
N PHE A 51 3.24 -4.70 -0.03
CA PHE A 51 2.12 -5.52 -0.47
C PHE A 51 0.81 -5.00 0.12
N GLU A 52 -0.25 -4.99 -0.68
CA GLU A 52 -1.62 -4.90 -0.17
C GLU A 52 -2.16 -6.31 -0.01
N ILE A 53 -2.57 -6.69 1.21
CA ILE A 53 -3.06 -8.03 1.50
C ILE A 53 -4.32 -7.97 2.36
N LEU A 54 -5.31 -8.80 2.00
CA LEU A 54 -6.49 -9.03 2.80
C LEU A 54 -6.24 -10.16 3.80
N LEU A 55 -6.24 -9.82 5.08
CA LEU A 55 -6.12 -10.76 6.19
C LEU A 55 -7.40 -10.76 7.02
N TYR A 56 -7.49 -11.68 7.97
CA TYR A 56 -8.62 -11.84 8.86
C TYR A 56 -8.19 -11.57 10.30
N LYS A 57 -8.96 -10.73 10.99
CA LYS A 57 -8.81 -10.52 12.43
C LYS A 57 -9.12 -11.80 13.20
N LYS A 58 -8.82 -11.83 14.49
CA LYS A 58 -9.16 -12.96 15.37
C LYS A 58 -10.65 -13.33 15.33
N ASN A 59 -11.52 -12.34 15.21
CA ASN A 59 -12.98 -12.51 15.09
C ASN A 59 -13.46 -12.83 13.66
N ARG A 60 -12.54 -13.15 12.74
CA ARG A 60 -12.80 -13.46 11.32
C ARG A 60 -13.37 -12.32 10.48
N THR A 61 -13.30 -11.07 10.95
CA THR A 61 -13.62 -9.93 10.09
C THR A 61 -12.47 -9.61 9.13
N PRO A 62 -12.75 -9.24 7.87
CA PRO A 62 -11.72 -8.83 6.92
C PRO A 62 -10.97 -7.57 7.38
N LEU A 63 -9.67 -7.54 7.12
CA LEU A 63 -8.74 -6.45 7.42
C LEU A 63 -7.77 -6.30 6.25
N TRP A 64 -7.87 -5.19 5.52
CA TRP A 64 -6.91 -4.86 4.48
C TRP A 64 -5.71 -4.17 5.08
N LEU A 65 -4.53 -4.76 4.86
CA LEU A 65 -3.26 -4.22 5.33
C LEU A 65 -2.35 -3.88 4.16
N LEU A 66 -1.70 -2.74 4.27
CA LEU A 66 -0.50 -2.43 3.52
C LEU A 66 0.70 -2.89 4.36
N LEU A 67 1.32 -3.99 3.95
CA LEU A 67 2.49 -4.60 4.56
C LEU A 67 3.76 -4.10 3.88
N HIS A 68 4.67 -3.50 4.63
CA HIS A 68 6.01 -3.17 4.19
C HIS A 68 7.04 -4.06 4.90
N ILE A 69 7.86 -4.78 4.15
CA ILE A 69 8.91 -5.67 4.64
C ILE A 69 10.24 -5.02 4.32
N ALA A 70 11.10 -4.82 5.33
CA ALA A 70 12.45 -4.31 5.15
C ALA A 70 13.46 -5.19 5.89
N PRO A 71 14.50 -5.71 5.21
CA PRO A 71 15.58 -6.44 5.87
C PRO A 71 16.45 -5.47 6.69
N ILE A 72 16.86 -5.90 7.88
CA ILE A 72 17.83 -5.20 8.72
C ILE A 72 19.13 -5.98 8.63
N LYS A 73 20.16 -5.30 8.11
CA LYS A 73 21.50 -5.85 7.93
C LYS A 73 22.44 -5.41 9.03
N ASN A 74 23.40 -6.27 9.38
CA ASN A 74 24.53 -5.90 10.23
C ASN A 74 25.66 -5.24 9.41
N GLU A 75 26.77 -4.92 10.08
CA GLU A 75 27.96 -4.30 9.45
C GLU A 75 28.62 -5.15 8.35
N LYS A 76 28.30 -6.45 8.27
CA LYS A 76 28.81 -7.38 7.25
C LYS A 76 27.83 -7.57 6.08
N ASP A 77 26.81 -6.73 5.98
CA ASP A 77 25.72 -6.80 5.00
C ASP A 77 24.86 -8.08 5.10
N ILE A 78 24.91 -8.78 6.25
CA ILE A 78 24.11 -9.98 6.51
C ILE A 78 22.78 -9.57 7.13
N VAL A 79 21.66 -10.06 6.58
CA VAL A 79 20.34 -9.85 7.16
C VAL A 79 20.20 -10.63 8.46
N VAL A 80 19.95 -9.90 9.55
CA VAL A 80 19.80 -10.45 10.90
C VAL A 80 18.35 -10.38 11.39
N LEU A 81 17.56 -9.43 10.88
CA LEU A 81 16.15 -9.27 11.21
C LEU A 81 15.36 -8.77 9.99
N PHE A 82 14.03 -8.91 10.05
CA PHE A 82 13.12 -8.19 9.16
C PHE A 82 12.21 -7.27 9.97
N LEU A 83 12.05 -6.04 9.50
CA LEU A 83 11.03 -5.11 9.98
C LEU A 83 9.79 -5.25 9.11
N CYS A 84 8.70 -5.73 9.70
CA CYS A 84 7.38 -5.77 9.06
C CYS A 84 6.50 -4.66 9.64
N THR A 85 6.08 -3.73 8.78
CA THR A 85 5.18 -2.62 9.16
C THR A 85 3.83 -2.84 8.52
N PHE A 86 2.77 -2.78 9.33
CA PHE A 86 1.39 -2.98 8.90
C PHE A 86 0.61 -1.68 9.05
N ARG A 87 -0.05 -1.24 7.97
CA ARG A 87 -0.97 -0.11 7.98
C ARG A 87 -2.36 -0.58 7.57
N ASP A 88 -3.36 -0.30 8.40
CA ASP A 88 -4.75 -0.56 8.06
C ASP A 88 -5.20 0.39 6.94
N ILE A 89 -5.62 -0.19 5.82
CA ILE A 89 -6.15 0.50 4.64
C ILE A 89 -7.59 0.05 4.34
N THR A 90 -8.27 -0.59 5.29
CA THR A 90 -9.64 -1.12 5.11
C THR A 90 -10.62 -0.04 4.69
N ALA A 91 -10.54 1.15 5.27
CA ALA A 91 -11.38 2.30 4.91
C ALA A 91 -11.20 2.74 3.44
N LEU A 92 -10.07 2.44 2.80
CA LEU A 92 -9.82 2.77 1.39
C LEU A 92 -10.41 1.74 0.42
N LYS A 93 -10.82 0.58 0.93
CA LYS A 93 -11.35 -0.54 0.15
C LYS A 93 -12.88 -0.69 0.26
N GLN A 94 -13.51 0.00 1.20
CA GLN A 94 -14.97 0.02 1.31
C GLN A 94 -15.56 0.93 0.22
N PRO A 95 -16.67 0.54 -0.43
CA PRO A 95 -17.43 1.42 -1.29
C PRO A 95 -17.85 2.66 -0.50
N ILE A 96 -17.62 3.85 -1.06
CA ILE A 96 -18.16 5.09 -0.50
C ILE A 96 -19.67 5.04 -0.76
N GLU A 97 -20.45 4.66 0.25
CA GLU A 97 -21.89 4.85 0.20
C GLU A 97 -22.14 6.36 0.06
N ALA A 98 -22.72 6.76 -1.07
CA ALA A 98 -23.15 8.12 -1.31
C ALA A 98 -24.37 8.35 -0.41
N GLU A 99 -24.13 8.94 0.76
CA GLU A 99 -25.17 9.55 1.58
C GLU A 99 -25.80 10.70 0.77
N ASP A 100 -26.80 10.37 -0.05
CA ASP A 100 -27.68 11.35 -0.67
C ASP A 100 -28.38 12.10 0.45
N SER A 101 -27.89 13.30 0.69
CA SER A 101 -28.45 14.25 1.64
C SER A 101 -29.87 14.52 1.19
N ARG A 102 -30.86 13.96 1.88
CA ARG A 102 -32.26 14.38 1.80
C ARG A 102 -32.37 15.80 2.36
N ALA A 103 -31.97 16.77 1.55
CA ALA A 103 -32.41 18.14 1.70
C ALA A 103 -33.69 18.29 0.87
N SER A 104 -34.79 18.44 1.60
CA SER A 104 -36.08 18.94 1.15
C SER A 104 -35.97 20.09 0.14
N ASP A 105 -36.68 20.02 -0.97
CA ASP A 105 -37.57 21.14 -1.31
C ASP A 105 -38.72 20.69 -2.22
N SER A 106 -39.91 21.10 -1.80
CA SER A 106 -41.17 21.01 -2.50
C SER A 106 -41.27 22.17 -3.48
N THR A 107 -41.22 21.96 -4.80
CA THR A 107 -41.89 22.86 -5.76
C THR A 107 -42.11 22.15 -7.10
N GLU A 108 -43.28 22.42 -7.65
CA GLU A 108 -43.94 21.85 -8.81
C GLU A 108 -43.23 22.09 -10.16
N SER A 109 -43.50 21.17 -11.10
CA SER A 109 -43.76 21.37 -12.53
C SER A 109 -43.09 22.55 -13.26
N SER A 110 -42.15 22.25 -14.15
CA SER A 110 -42.17 22.62 -15.59
C SER A 110 -40.78 22.56 -16.23
N GLY A 111 -40.71 22.04 -17.45
CA GLY A 111 -39.74 22.48 -18.46
C GLY A 111 -38.33 21.91 -18.35
N GLY A 112 -37.82 21.36 -19.46
CA GLY A 112 -36.62 20.53 -19.46
C GLY A 112 -35.28 21.28 -19.36
N ARG A 113 -34.26 20.55 -18.92
CA ARG A 113 -32.88 20.65 -19.40
C ARG A 113 -32.06 19.47 -18.89
N LEU A 114 -31.25 18.91 -19.78
CA LEU A 114 -30.28 17.84 -19.58
C LEU A 114 -29.36 18.12 -18.36
N PRO A 115 -29.12 17.16 -17.43
CA PRO A 115 -28.04 17.33 -16.46
C PRO A 115 -26.75 16.71 -17.01
N THR A 116 -25.98 17.51 -17.75
CA THR A 116 -24.52 17.30 -17.79
C THR A 116 -23.97 17.76 -16.45
N LYS A 117 -23.75 16.84 -15.50
CA LYS A 117 -22.92 17.12 -14.33
C LYS A 117 -21.95 15.97 -14.10
N THR A 118 -20.82 16.10 -14.78
CA THR A 118 -19.48 15.73 -14.33
C THR A 118 -19.28 16.12 -12.86
N GLY A 119 -19.74 15.26 -11.95
CA GLY A 119 -19.34 15.29 -10.56
C GLY A 119 -17.93 14.75 -10.46
N LEU A 120 -16.93 15.63 -10.49
CA LEU A 120 -15.55 15.30 -10.11
C LEU A 120 -15.60 14.68 -8.71
N SER A 121 -15.55 13.35 -8.67
CA SER A 121 -15.48 12.58 -7.43
C SER A 121 -14.37 13.15 -6.55
N LYS A 122 -14.51 13.04 -5.23
CA LYS A 122 -13.54 13.50 -4.23
C LYS A 122 -12.11 12.97 -4.50
N PHE A 123 -11.94 11.95 -5.36
CA PHE A 123 -10.66 11.55 -5.97
C PHE A 123 -9.89 12.71 -6.64
N ALA A 124 -10.57 13.68 -7.26
CA ALA A 124 -9.92 14.83 -7.89
C ALA A 124 -9.27 15.81 -6.88
N LYS A 125 -9.69 15.79 -5.60
CA LYS A 125 -9.09 16.63 -4.54
C LYS A 125 -7.85 16.00 -3.91
N LEU A 126 -7.72 14.66 -3.90
CA LEU A 126 -6.54 13.98 -3.35
C LEU A 126 -5.44 13.72 -4.39
N ALA A 127 -5.80 13.59 -5.68
CA ALA A 127 -4.84 13.41 -6.77
C ALA A 127 -3.82 14.57 -6.89
N ARG A 128 -4.13 15.76 -6.38
CA ARG A 128 -3.19 16.90 -6.33
C ARG A 128 -2.08 16.76 -5.29
N SER A 129 -2.15 15.78 -4.37
CA SER A 129 -1.17 15.63 -3.30
C SER A 129 -0.11 14.54 -3.53
N VAL A 130 -0.19 13.74 -4.60
CA VAL A 130 0.68 12.55 -4.81
C VAL A 130 1.53 12.63 -6.08
N THR A 131 1.87 13.84 -6.55
CA THR A 131 2.89 14.03 -7.61
C THR A 131 4.17 14.71 -7.12
N ARG A 132 4.38 14.85 -5.80
CA ARG A 132 5.65 15.35 -5.25
C ARG A 132 6.47 14.23 -4.62
N SER A 133 7.02 13.35 -5.46
CA SER A 133 8.35 12.73 -5.29
C SER A 133 8.53 11.55 -6.26
N ARG A 134 8.84 11.84 -7.52
CA ARG A 134 9.52 10.86 -8.40
C ARG A 134 10.33 11.49 -9.54
N SER A 135 10.88 12.69 -9.34
CA SER A 135 11.64 13.37 -10.41
C SER A 135 12.74 14.27 -9.88
N VAL A 136 13.74 13.73 -9.17
CA VAL A 136 15.13 14.22 -9.21
C VAL A 136 16.03 13.03 -8.88
N LEU A 137 16.80 12.55 -9.86
CA LEU A 137 18.06 11.78 -9.80
C LEU A 137 18.23 10.87 -11.04
N VAL A 138 17.95 11.41 -12.24
CA VAL A 138 18.56 10.93 -13.50
C VAL A 138 19.02 12.14 -14.28
N THR A 139 20.13 12.73 -13.85
CA THR A 139 21.04 13.54 -14.67
C THR A 139 22.25 13.84 -13.81
N GLN A 140 23.45 13.88 -14.42
CA GLN A 140 24.78 14.04 -13.81
C GLN A 140 25.51 12.72 -13.48
N PHE A 141 25.76 11.87 -14.48
CA PHE A 141 27.03 11.14 -14.67
C PHE A 141 27.01 10.49 -16.07
N SER A 142 27.06 11.32 -17.13
CA SER A 142 27.48 10.86 -18.46
C SER A 142 27.91 12.08 -19.28
N SER A 143 29.16 12.49 -19.12
CA SER A 143 29.88 13.31 -20.08
C SER A 143 31.36 13.42 -19.70
N HIS A 144 32.10 12.32 -19.88
CA HIS A 144 33.52 12.41 -20.25
C HIS A 144 33.99 11.09 -20.87
N LEU A 145 33.70 10.90 -22.15
CA LEU A 145 34.48 9.99 -23.00
C LEU A 145 35.65 10.81 -23.57
N PRO A 146 36.91 10.39 -23.39
CA PRO A 146 38.03 11.10 -24.01
C PRO A 146 38.04 10.85 -25.53
N VAL A 147 38.07 11.93 -26.29
CA VAL A 147 38.29 11.95 -27.73
C VAL A 147 39.69 11.40 -28.02
N MET A 148 39.77 10.25 -28.69
CA MET A 148 41.01 9.79 -29.31
C MET A 148 41.28 10.65 -30.55
N LYS A 149 42.47 11.24 -30.61
CA LYS A 149 42.92 12.11 -31.69
C LYS A 149 43.71 11.25 -32.67
N ASP A 150 43.13 10.98 -33.84
CA ASP A 150 43.87 10.43 -34.98
C ASP A 150 44.97 11.41 -35.41
N VAL A 151 46.21 10.92 -35.42
CA VAL A 151 47.35 11.59 -36.06
C VAL A 151 47.62 10.85 -37.36
N ALA A 152 47.35 11.53 -38.46
CA ALA A 152 47.70 11.12 -39.80
C ALA A 152 49.23 11.00 -39.96
N LYS A 153 49.65 10.03 -40.76
CA LYS A 153 50.89 10.08 -41.52
C LYS A 153 50.63 9.55 -42.93
#